data_AF-K1T548-F1
#
_entry.id   AF-K1T548-F1
#
_cell.length_a   1.000
_cell.length_b   1.000
_cell.length_c   1.000
_cell.angle_alpha   90.00
_cell.angle_beta   90.00
_cell.angle_gamma   90.00
#
_symmetry.space_group_name_H-M   'P 1'
#
loop_
_entity.id
_entity.type
_entity.pdbx_description
1 polymer ?
#
loop_
_entity_poly.entity_id
_entity_poly.type
_entity_poly.pdbx_seq_one_letter_code
_entity_poly.pdbx_strand_id
1 'polypeptide(L)' 'MNISDYIPFGKDNAISRKKLEKVTGLSDRDIREEIAMARRNTVILNLSNGQGYFQPIEGEEDELVIKYYKQ' A
#
# COMPACT_ATOMS: atom_id res chain seq x y z
N MET A 1 -1.79 14.44 -7.03
CA MET A 1 -2.01 13.83 -5.70
C MET A 1 -1.14 12.58 -5.64
N ASN A 2 -0.59 12.22 -4.49
CA ASN A 2 0.18 10.99 -4.36
C ASN A 2 -0.55 10.04 -3.40
N ILE A 3 -0.92 8.86 -3.88
CA ILE A 3 -1.65 7.88 -3.07
C ILE A 3 -0.79 7.30 -1.93
N SER A 4 0.55 7.32 -2.06
CA SER A 4 1.45 6.86 -1.00
C SER A 4 1.28 7.65 0.29
N ASP A 5 0.91 8.94 0.20
CA ASP A 5 0.73 9.82 1.37
C ASP A 5 -0.45 9.35 2.25
N TYR A 6 -1.34 8.52 1.71
CA TYR A 6 -2.49 7.94 2.41
C TYR A 6 -2.26 6.49 2.81
N ILE A 7 -1.16 5.87 2.38
CA ILE A 7 -0.81 4.49 2.69
C ILE A 7 0.18 4.50 3.86
N PRO A 8 -0.21 4.00 5.04
CA PRO A 8 0.64 4.09 6.22
C PRO A 8 1.81 3.12 6.16
N PHE A 9 2.81 3.40 6.98
CA PHE A 9 3.93 2.50 7.22
C PHE A 9 3.55 1.39 8.22
N GLY A 10 4.10 0.20 8.00
CA GLY A 10 3.91 -0.96 8.88
C GLY A 10 2.64 -1.75 8.56
N LYS A 11 2.78 -3.08 8.65
CA LYS A 11 1.73 -4.05 8.32
C LYS A 11 0.46 -3.86 9.15
N ASP A 12 0.62 -3.61 10.45
CA ASP A 12 -0.49 -3.47 11.40
C ASP A 12 -1.36 -2.25 11.13
N ASN A 13 -0.84 -1.28 10.36
CA ASN A 13 -1.55 -0.06 9.99
C ASN A 13 -2.22 -0.15 8.62
N ALA A 14 -2.15 -1.29 7.92
CA ALA A 14 -2.56 -1.40 6.53
C ALA A 14 -3.95 -0.80 6.24
N ILE A 15 -4.06 -0.05 5.14
CA ILE A 15 -5.27 0.67 4.76
C ILE A 15 -6.03 -0.05 3.63
N SER A 16 -7.33 -0.27 3.82
CA SER A 16 -8.17 -0.91 2.79
C SER A 16 -8.52 0.06 1.65
N ARG A 17 -8.81 -0.46 0.45
CA ARG A 17 -9.27 0.35 -0.70
C ARG A 17 -10.53 1.14 -0.38
N LYS A 18 -11.50 0.53 0.33
CA LYS A 18 -12.71 1.23 0.77
C LYS A 18 -12.42 2.43 1.67
N LYS A 19 -11.37 2.36 2.49
CA LYS A 19 -10.97 3.49 3.33
C LYS A 19 -10.24 4.55 2.49
N LEU A 20 -9.41 4.13 1.53
CA LEU A 20 -8.82 5.03 0.53
C LEU A 20 -9.92 5.77 -0.25
N GLU A 21 -10.96 5.10 -0.76
CA GLU A 21 -12.10 5.74 -1.46
C GLU A 21 -12.73 6.85 -0.61
N LYS A 22 -12.93 6.60 0.69
CA LYS A 22 -13.54 7.58 1.61
C LYS A 22 -12.65 8.80 1.86
N VAL A 23 -11.34 8.62 1.98
CA VAL A 23 -10.43 9.73 2.33
C VAL A 23 -9.94 10.49 1.10
N THR A 24 -9.89 9.86 -0.07
CA THR A 24 -9.44 10.48 -1.32
C THR A 24 -10.59 10.97 -2.20
N GLY A 25 -11.79 10.40 -2.04
CA GLY A 25 -12.94 10.64 -2.93
C GLY A 25 -12.81 9.97 -4.31
N LEU A 26 -11.75 9.19 -4.53
CA LEU A 26 -11.49 8.50 -5.78
C LEU A 26 -12.29 7.19 -5.87
N SER A 27 -12.57 6.74 -7.09
CA SER A 27 -13.15 5.42 -7.31
C SER A 27 -12.13 4.31 -7.00
N ASP A 28 -12.61 3.11 -6.67
CA ASP A 28 -11.76 1.93 -6.53
C ASP A 28 -10.84 1.70 -7.75
N ARG A 29 -11.32 2.02 -8.96
CA ARG A 29 -10.54 1.89 -10.19
C ARG A 29 -9.36 2.87 -10.17
N ASP A 30 -9.62 4.14 -9.90
CA ASP A 30 -8.58 5.17 -9.88
C ASP A 30 -7.56 4.87 -8.78
N ILE A 31 -8.00 4.39 -7.61
CA ILE A 31 -7.10 3.97 -6.53
C ILE A 31 -6.15 2.86 -6.98
N ARG A 32 -6.65 1.88 -7.74
CA ARG A 32 -5.78 0.80 -8.26
C ARG A 32 -4.75 1.33 -9.25
N GLU A 33 -5.14 2.27 -10.12
CA GLU A 33 -4.25 2.90 -11.09
C GLU A 33 -3.19 3.75 -10.37
N GLU A 34 -3.58 4.58 -9.41
CA GLU A 34 -2.68 5.39 -8.59
C GLU A 34 -1.70 4.53 -7.78
N ILE A 35 -2.14 3.43 -7.17
CA ILE A 35 -1.24 2.50 -6.45
C ILE A 35 -0.23 1.88 -7.42
N ALA A 36 -0.65 1.48 -8.61
CA ALA A 36 0.24 0.92 -9.62
C ALA A 36 1.29 1.94 -10.10
N MET A 37 0.90 3.21 -10.21
CA MET A 37 1.80 4.31 -10.54
C MET A 37 2.79 4.62 -9.41
N ALA A 38 2.30 4.73 -8.16
CA ALA A 38 3.15 5.00 -7.00
C ALA A 38 4.18 3.89 -6.75
N ARG A 39 3.83 2.63 -7.05
CA ARG A 39 4.74 1.47 -6.96
C ARG A 39 6.00 1.58 -7.81
N ARG A 40 6.05 2.48 -8.79
CA ARG A 40 7.25 2.74 -9.59
C ARG A 40 8.33 3.47 -8.79
N ASN A 41 7.95 4.24 -7.77
CA ASN A 41 8.85 5.08 -6.99
C ASN A 41 8.86 4.74 -5.49
N THR A 42 7.89 3.95 -5.01
CA THR A 42 7.69 3.65 -3.60
C THR A 42 7.28 2.20 -3.40
N VAL A 43 7.82 1.52 -2.39
CA VAL A 43 7.42 0.15 -2.07
C VAL A 43 6.06 0.16 -1.36
N ILE A 44 5.06 -0.43 -2.00
CA ILE A 44 3.70 -0.56 -1.46
C ILE A 44 3.31 -2.03 -1.48
N LEU A 45 3.22 -2.64 -0.30
CA LEU A 45 2.82 -4.02 -0.11
C LEU A 45 1.31 -4.12 0.14
N ASN A 46 0.75 -5.29 -0.13
CA ASN A 46 -0.64 -5.60 0.17
C ASN A 46 -0.67 -6.82 1.09
N LEU A 47 -1.51 -6.78 2.12
CA LEU A 47 -1.81 -7.93 2.93
C LEU A 47 -2.55 -9.00 2.11
N SER A 48 -2.12 -10.25 2.25
CA SER A 48 -2.86 -11.41 1.76
C SER A 48 -4.33 -11.32 2.20
N ASN A 49 -5.26 -11.70 1.33
CA ASN A 49 -6.72 -11.58 1.53
C ASN A 49 -7.32 -10.17 1.44
N GLY A 50 -6.56 -9.17 0.96
CA GLY A 50 -7.10 -7.83 0.66
C GLY A 50 -7.38 -6.97 1.89
N GLN A 51 -6.70 -7.27 3.01
CA GLN A 51 -6.86 -6.53 4.27
C GLN A 51 -6.29 -5.11 4.21
N GLY A 52 -5.45 -4.78 3.23
CA GLY A 52 -5.05 -3.41 2.97
C GLY A 52 -3.63 -3.28 2.43
N TYR A 53 -3.28 -2.05 2.11
CA TYR A 53 -1.97 -1.67 1.59
C TYR A 53 -1.16 -0.98 2.68
N PHE A 54 0.16 -1.20 2.68
CA PHE A 54 1.09 -0.55 3.60
C PHE A 54 2.45 -0.34 2.94
N GLN A 55 3.23 0.58 3.48
CA GLN A 55 4.63 0.78 3.15
C GLN A 55 5.51 0.03 4.18
N PRO A 56 6.57 -0.67 3.77
CA PRO A 56 7.47 -1.33 4.72
C PRO A 56 8.20 -0.30 5.58
N ILE A 57 8.47 -0.64 6.84
CA ILE A 57 9.34 0.15 7.72
C ILE A 57 10.75 -0.40 7.57
N GLU A 58 11.72 0.48 7.32
CA GLU A 58 13.13 0.09 7.22
C GLU A 58 13.60 -0.52 8.54
N GLY A 59 14.21 -1.71 8.49
CA GLY A 59 14.62 -2.47 9.67
C GLY A 59 13.52 -3.34 10.31
N GLU A 60 12.26 -3.23 9.88
CA GLU A 60 11.17 -4.15 10.24
C GLU A 60 10.84 -5.07 9.06
N GLU A 61 11.66 -6.11 8.93
CA GLU A 61 11.51 -7.11 7.88
C GLU A 61 10.47 -8.18 8.29
N ASP A 62 9.23 -8.02 7.84
CA ASP A 62 8.25 -9.12 7.85
C ASP A 62 8.40 -9.96 6.56
N GLU A 63 7.87 -11.18 6.56
CA GLU A 63 7.95 -12.18 5.49
C GLU A 63 7.56 -11.59 4.12
N LEU A 64 6.54 -10.71 4.08
CA LEU A 64 6.10 -10.02 2.86
C LEU A 64 7.15 -9.05 2.32
N VAL A 65 7.86 -8.34 3.21
CA VAL A 65 8.92 -7.39 2.87
C VAL A 65 10.12 -8.16 2.32
N ILE A 66 10.54 -9.22 3.01
CA ILE A 66 11.64 -10.09 2.61
C ILE A 66 11.35 -10.71 1.23
N LYS A 67 10.13 -11.22 1.01
CA LYS A 67 9.74 -11.80 -0.28
C LYS A 67 9.75 -10.75 -1.40
N TYR A 68 9.37 -9.51 -1.12
CA TYR A 68 9.42 -8.44 -2.12
C TYR A 68 10.85 -8.15 -2.59
N TYR A 69 11.80 -8.00 -1.67
CA TYR A 69 13.20 -7.68 -2.01
C TYR A 69 14.01 -8.85 -2.58
N LYS A 70 13.51 -10.10 -2.47
CA LYS A 70 14.17 -11.30 -3.03
C LYS A 70 13.71 -11.66 -4.46
N GLN A 71 12.77 -10.93 -5.04
CA GLN A 71 12.26 -11.13 -6.40
C GLN A 71 13.08 -10.34 -7.42
#